data_AF-A0AAV6BUQ9-F1
#
_entry.id   AF-A0AAV6BUQ9-F1
#
_cell.length_a   1.000
_cell.length_b   1.000
_cell.length_c   1.000
_cell.angle_alpha   90.00
_cell.angle_beta   90.00
_cell.angle_gamma   90.00
#
_symmetry.space_group_name_H-M   'P 1'
#
loop_
_entity.id
_entity.type
_entity.pdbx_description
1 polymer ?
#
loop_
_entity_poly.entity_id
_entity_poly.type
_entity_poly.pdbx_seq_one_letter_code
_entity_poly.pdbx_strand_id
1 'polypeptide(L)'
;MRIRGSLIRGVGGVLFSLLLTLGLLEATLRLAPGLLGGSLANAVYSAFRDWPLGMYVRDRVIKMNFMRPDFATRAYWNGYWWTHRTDAWGFRNPPDLERKSVVLLGDSMIYGLGVEEQDTVAHFLRAEHGRAAYSMARQGDGLFEEYVLARLFLPRLSPEWVVLFVFLNDFREAEANQQQIERAASQLIDGIDYPALLARVEHPPDAIRLRDRVLSLRVARLARGIVQMVGRDSAGADEGRQLTAAILEDARFAPLSAYYRTLLADLARRCRERRGELALVLVEVP
;
A
#
# COMPACT_ATOMS: atom_id res chain seq x y z
N MET A 1 3.66 -36.99 48.71
CA MET A 1 3.29 -36.84 47.28
C MET A 1 2.08 -35.90 47.01
N ARG A 2 1.54 -35.15 47.98
CA ARG A 2 0.37 -34.24 47.81
C ARG A 2 0.67 -32.86 47.21
N ILE A 3 1.93 -32.41 47.21
CA ILE A 3 2.32 -31.04 46.79
C ILE A 3 2.13 -30.82 45.28
N ARG A 4 2.27 -31.86 44.45
CA ARG A 4 2.12 -31.74 42.98
C ARG A 4 0.70 -31.37 42.52
N GLY A 5 -0.33 -31.78 43.26
CA GLY A 5 -1.72 -31.55 42.85
C GLY A 5 -2.23 -30.12 43.05
N SER A 6 -1.66 -29.36 43.99
CA SER A 6 -2.02 -27.96 44.23
C SER A 6 -1.36 -27.01 43.23
N LEU A 7 -0.09 -27.28 42.89
CA LEU A 7 0.66 -26.47 41.92
C LEU A 7 0.04 -26.55 40.52
N ILE A 8 -0.35 -27.75 40.07
CA ILE A 8 -0.97 -27.95 38.75
C ILE A 8 -2.31 -27.19 38.67
N ARG A 9 -3.13 -27.22 39.72
CA ARG A 9 -4.40 -26.46 39.79
C ARG A 9 -4.18 -24.95 39.77
N GLY A 10 -3.17 -24.46 40.50
CA GLY A 10 -2.81 -23.05 40.51
C GLY A 10 -2.38 -22.55 39.13
N VAL A 11 -1.44 -23.25 38.49
CA VAL A 11 -0.97 -22.90 37.14
C VAL A 11 -2.10 -22.97 36.11
N GLY A 12 -2.93 -24.02 36.17
CA GLY A 12 -4.09 -24.16 35.28
C GLY A 12 -5.09 -23.01 35.42
N GLY A 13 -5.38 -22.57 36.65
CA GLY A 13 -6.28 -21.43 36.91
C GLY A 13 -5.75 -20.12 36.35
N VAL A 14 -4.45 -19.84 36.52
CA VAL A 14 -3.81 -18.63 35.97
C VAL A 14 -3.83 -18.64 34.44
N LEU A 15 -3.48 -19.76 33.81
CA LEU A 15 -3.51 -19.89 32.35
C LEU A 15 -4.92 -19.73 31.78
N PHE A 16 -5.91 -20.35 32.43
CA PHE A 16 -7.31 -20.20 32.01
C PHE A 16 -7.79 -18.75 32.09
N SER A 17 -7.52 -18.07 33.20
CA SER A 17 -7.89 -16.66 33.39
C SER A 17 -7.24 -15.74 32.35
N LEU A 18 -5.95 -15.97 32.06
CA LEU A 18 -5.23 -15.23 31.03
C LEU A 18 -5.86 -15.44 29.64
N LEU A 19 -6.13 -16.69 29.25
CA LEU A 19 -6.74 -17.01 27.96
C LEU A 19 -8.15 -16.41 27.85
N LEU A 20 -8.95 -16.48 28.92
CA LEU A 20 -10.28 -15.88 28.97
C LEU A 20 -10.19 -14.35 28.78
N THR A 21 -9.27 -13.70 29.48
CA THR A 21 -9.05 -12.24 29.37
C THR A 21 -8.64 -11.84 27.96
N LEU A 22 -7.69 -12.56 27.35
CA LEU A 22 -7.26 -12.31 25.98
C LEU A 22 -8.40 -12.56 24.98
N GLY A 23 -9.22 -13.59 25.20
CA GLY A 23 -10.40 -13.88 24.39
C GLY A 23 -11.46 -12.78 24.47
N LEU A 24 -11.76 -12.29 25.67
CA LEU A 24 -12.68 -11.17 25.87
C LEU A 24 -12.15 -9.88 25.25
N LEU A 25 -10.85 -9.59 25.39
CA LEU A 25 -10.24 -8.42 24.76
C LEU A 25 -10.29 -8.52 23.23
N GLU A 26 -10.02 -9.68 22.66
CA GLU A 26 -10.14 -9.92 21.20
C GLU A 26 -11.58 -9.70 20.73
N ALA A 27 -12.57 -10.20 21.46
CA ALA A 27 -13.98 -10.01 21.15
C ALA A 27 -14.37 -8.53 21.22
N THR A 28 -13.95 -7.82 22.27
CA THR A 28 -14.18 -6.38 22.43
C THR A 28 -13.57 -5.58 21.29
N LEU A 29 -12.31 -5.85 20.93
CA LEU A 29 -11.65 -5.20 19.78
C LEU A 29 -12.34 -5.53 18.46
N ARG A 30 -13.02 -6.68 18.34
CA ARG A 30 -13.80 -7.07 17.15
C ARG A 30 -15.12 -6.32 17.03
N LEU A 31 -15.85 -6.23 18.13
CA LEU A 31 -17.21 -5.70 18.18
C LEU A 31 -17.25 -4.18 18.30
N ALA A 32 -16.22 -3.56 18.88
CA ALA A 32 -16.18 -2.12 19.12
C ALA A 32 -14.89 -1.49 18.55
N PRO A 33 -14.75 -1.43 17.21
CA PRO A 33 -13.56 -0.88 16.56
C PRO A 33 -13.25 0.58 16.95
N GLY A 34 -14.26 1.36 17.33
CA GLY A 34 -14.10 2.75 17.77
C GLY A 34 -13.47 2.94 19.16
N LEU A 35 -13.17 1.87 19.91
CA LEU A 35 -12.54 1.97 21.23
C LEU A 35 -11.09 2.46 21.18
N LEU A 36 -10.40 2.25 20.07
CA LEU A 36 -9.03 2.74 19.87
C LEU A 36 -9.07 3.96 18.97
N GLY A 37 -8.28 4.97 19.32
CA GLY A 37 -8.01 6.14 18.49
C GLY A 37 -6.60 6.13 17.90
N GLY A 38 -6.41 6.98 16.88
CA GLY A 38 -5.09 7.32 16.34
C GLY A 38 -4.23 6.14 15.92
N SER A 39 -2.95 6.18 16.30
CA SER A 39 -1.93 5.20 15.91
C SER A 39 -2.22 3.77 16.39
N LEU A 40 -2.81 3.59 17.58
CA LEU A 40 -3.19 2.27 18.08
C LEU A 40 -4.28 1.65 17.22
N ALA A 41 -5.29 2.44 16.83
CA ALA A 41 -6.33 1.98 15.94
C ALA A 41 -5.74 1.57 14.58
N ASN A 42 -4.81 2.35 14.04
CA ASN A 42 -4.12 2.00 12.78
C ASN A 42 -3.35 0.67 12.92
N ALA A 43 -2.61 0.47 14.01
CA ALA A 43 -1.87 -0.78 14.24
C ALA A 43 -2.78 -2.02 14.28
N VAL A 44 -3.95 -1.89 14.93
CA VAL A 44 -4.90 -2.99 15.12
C VAL A 44 -5.71 -3.26 13.85
N TYR A 45 -6.28 -2.21 13.24
CA TYR A 45 -7.33 -2.35 12.23
C TYR A 45 -6.86 -2.16 10.78
N SER A 46 -5.74 -1.50 10.52
CA SER A 46 -5.31 -1.21 9.14
C SER A 46 -5.18 -2.47 8.29
N ALA A 47 -5.57 -2.43 7.02
CA ALA A 47 -5.35 -3.56 6.13
C ALA A 47 -3.99 -3.49 5.39
N PHE A 48 -3.19 -2.44 5.61
CA PHE A 48 -1.91 -2.18 4.93
C PHE A 48 -0.77 -3.07 5.42
N ARG A 49 -0.83 -4.34 5.05
CA ARG A 49 0.12 -5.37 5.48
C ARG A 49 0.17 -6.52 4.48
N ASP A 50 1.29 -7.25 4.47
CA ASP A 50 1.58 -8.36 3.56
C ASP A 50 1.31 -9.75 4.16
N TRP A 51 0.95 -9.83 5.44
CA TRP A 51 0.57 -11.05 6.14
C TRP A 51 -0.96 -11.31 6.09
N PRO A 52 -1.49 -12.43 6.60
CA PRO A 52 -2.90 -12.83 6.47
C PRO A 52 -3.88 -11.74 6.87
N LEU A 53 -4.96 -11.65 6.09
CA LEU A 53 -5.97 -10.60 6.15
C LEU A 53 -5.47 -9.20 5.75
N GLY A 54 -4.19 -9.08 5.39
CA GLY A 54 -3.61 -7.91 4.76
C GLY A 54 -3.93 -7.83 3.29
N MET A 55 -4.03 -6.61 2.76
CA MET A 55 -4.34 -6.38 1.36
C MET A 55 -3.15 -6.61 0.42
N TYR A 56 -1.94 -6.82 0.93
CA TYR A 56 -0.76 -6.97 0.10
C TYR A 56 -0.21 -8.40 0.05
N VAL A 57 0.54 -8.65 -1.02
CA VAL A 57 1.57 -9.67 -1.15
C VAL A 57 2.89 -8.95 -1.42
N ARG A 58 3.94 -9.31 -0.68
CA ARG A 58 5.26 -8.75 -0.92
C ARG A 58 6.06 -9.61 -1.90
N ASP A 59 6.48 -9.04 -3.03
CA ASP A 59 7.45 -9.67 -3.90
C ASP A 59 8.80 -9.75 -3.19
N ARG A 60 9.41 -10.95 -3.18
CA ARG A 60 10.65 -11.19 -2.42
C ARG A 60 11.90 -10.75 -3.16
N VAL A 61 11.84 -10.54 -4.47
CA VAL A 61 12.99 -10.16 -5.30
C VAL A 61 13.15 -8.65 -5.26
N ILE A 62 12.13 -7.91 -5.70
CA ILE A 62 12.14 -6.45 -5.78
C ILE A 62 11.64 -5.78 -4.50
N LYS A 63 11.21 -6.55 -3.51
CA LYS A 63 10.77 -6.08 -2.16
C LYS A 63 9.57 -5.14 -2.16
N MET A 64 8.84 -5.05 -3.28
CA MET A 64 7.64 -4.25 -3.49
C MET A 64 6.38 -4.99 -3.02
N ASN A 65 5.43 -4.26 -2.45
CA ASN A 65 4.10 -4.79 -2.13
C ASN A 65 3.22 -4.74 -3.37
N PHE A 66 2.37 -5.74 -3.58
CA PHE A 66 1.31 -5.78 -4.60
C PHE A 66 -0.01 -6.05 -3.92
N MET A 67 -1.08 -5.37 -4.32
CA MET A 67 -2.40 -5.65 -3.76
C MET A 67 -2.85 -7.04 -4.22
N ARG A 68 -3.53 -7.78 -3.35
CA ARG A 68 -4.01 -9.13 -3.63
C ARG A 68 -5.09 -9.09 -4.72
N PRO A 69 -5.04 -9.94 -5.76
CA PRO A 69 -6.13 -10.08 -6.71
C PRO A 69 -7.37 -10.69 -6.05
N ASP A 70 -8.55 -10.33 -6.54
CA ASP A 70 -9.86 -10.83 -6.11
C ASP A 70 -10.05 -10.84 -4.58
N PHE A 71 -9.53 -9.80 -3.92
CA PHE A 71 -9.47 -9.70 -2.48
C PHE A 71 -10.46 -8.66 -1.97
N ALA A 72 -11.15 -9.00 -0.88
CA ALA A 72 -12.07 -8.08 -0.21
C ALA A 72 -11.79 -8.03 1.29
N THR A 73 -11.75 -6.82 1.86
CA THR A 73 -11.66 -6.60 3.30
C THR A 73 -12.25 -5.25 3.70
N ARG A 74 -12.50 -5.06 4.99
CA ARG A 74 -12.71 -3.73 5.55
C ARG A 74 -11.36 -3.14 5.91
N ALA A 75 -11.04 -2.01 5.28
CA ALA A 75 -9.82 -1.28 5.54
C ALA A 75 -10.09 -0.11 6.50
N TYR A 76 -9.03 0.30 7.21
CA TYR A 76 -9.09 1.33 8.22
C TYR A 76 -7.84 2.20 8.18
N TRP A 77 -8.04 3.51 8.32
CA TRP A 77 -6.98 4.48 8.50
C TRP A 77 -7.53 5.76 9.15
N ASN A 78 -6.92 6.20 10.25
CA ASN A 78 -7.21 7.49 10.89
C ASN A 78 -8.70 7.78 11.13
N GLY A 79 -9.46 6.79 11.62
CA GLY A 79 -10.89 6.92 11.90
C GLY A 79 -11.80 6.60 10.71
N TYR A 80 -11.25 6.53 9.51
CA TYR A 80 -12.01 6.22 8.30
C TYR A 80 -12.04 4.72 8.03
N TRP A 81 -13.20 4.25 7.59
CA TRP A 81 -13.45 2.87 7.19
C TRP A 81 -13.97 2.85 5.76
N TRP A 82 -13.49 1.91 4.96
CA TRP A 82 -13.99 1.70 3.61
C TRP A 82 -13.89 0.24 3.20
N THR A 83 -14.61 -0.10 2.14
CA THR A 83 -14.51 -1.40 1.49
C THR A 83 -13.31 -1.38 0.55
N HIS A 84 -12.30 -2.19 0.88
CA HIS A 84 -11.26 -2.52 -0.07
C HIS A 84 -11.69 -3.78 -0.81
N ARG A 85 -11.93 -3.65 -2.12
CA ARG A 85 -12.18 -4.77 -3.01
C ARG A 85 -11.33 -4.57 -4.26
N THR A 86 -10.61 -5.61 -4.66
CA THR A 86 -9.79 -5.61 -5.85
C THR A 86 -10.40 -6.48 -6.94
N ASP A 87 -10.05 -6.15 -8.18
CA ASP A 87 -10.30 -6.99 -9.34
C ASP A 87 -9.27 -8.13 -9.44
N ALA A 88 -9.36 -8.92 -10.52
CA ALA A 88 -8.47 -10.05 -10.79
C ALA A 88 -6.98 -9.66 -10.95
N TRP A 89 -6.67 -8.36 -11.04
CA TRP A 89 -5.31 -7.84 -11.23
C TRP A 89 -4.79 -7.21 -9.95
N GLY A 90 -5.61 -7.20 -8.89
CA GLY A 90 -5.25 -6.63 -7.59
C GLY A 90 -5.55 -5.15 -7.48
N PHE A 91 -6.29 -4.53 -8.39
CA PHE A 91 -6.57 -3.10 -8.34
C PHE A 91 -8.00 -2.79 -7.90
N ARG A 92 -8.19 -1.64 -7.23
CA ARG A 92 -9.49 -1.24 -6.68
C ARG A 92 -10.40 -0.68 -7.78
N ASN A 93 -10.94 -1.57 -8.60
CA ASN A 93 -11.85 -1.23 -9.70
C ASN A 93 -13.10 -2.13 -9.66
N PRO A 94 -14.20 -1.74 -10.33
CA PRO A 94 -15.33 -2.62 -10.57
C PRO A 94 -14.89 -3.89 -11.34
N PRO A 95 -15.39 -5.08 -10.98
CA PRO A 95 -14.98 -6.34 -11.61
C PRO A 95 -15.43 -6.47 -13.07
N ASP A 96 -16.44 -5.70 -13.47
CA ASP A 96 -17.10 -5.68 -14.78
C ASP A 96 -16.56 -4.58 -15.71
N LEU A 97 -15.44 -3.93 -15.35
CA LEU A 97 -14.84 -2.90 -16.19
C LEU A 97 -14.14 -3.49 -17.43
N GLU A 98 -14.90 -3.64 -18.51
CA GLU A 98 -14.43 -4.25 -19.77
C GLU A 98 -13.37 -3.38 -20.46
N ARG A 99 -13.71 -2.12 -20.78
CA ARG A 99 -12.81 -1.15 -21.41
C ARG A 99 -12.03 -0.38 -20.36
N LYS A 100 -10.76 -0.07 -20.66
CA LYS A 100 -9.85 0.62 -19.75
C LYS A 100 -9.12 1.74 -20.51
N SER A 101 -9.91 2.68 -21.02
CA SER A 101 -9.43 3.74 -21.92
C SER A 101 -8.53 4.76 -21.21
N VAL A 102 -8.73 4.95 -19.90
CA VAL A 102 -7.92 5.83 -19.07
C VAL A 102 -7.35 5.01 -17.92
N VAL A 103 -6.03 4.99 -17.75
CA VAL A 103 -5.36 4.38 -16.60
C VAL A 103 -4.85 5.47 -15.69
N LEU A 104 -5.14 5.40 -14.39
CA LEU A 104 -4.67 6.33 -13.39
C LEU A 104 -3.54 5.68 -12.58
N LEU A 105 -2.38 6.32 -12.55
CA LEU A 105 -1.25 5.99 -11.68
C LEU A 105 -1.14 7.07 -10.61
N GLY A 106 -0.98 6.66 -9.36
CA GLY A 106 -0.94 7.58 -8.24
C GLY A 106 -0.81 6.83 -6.92
N ASP A 107 -0.79 7.61 -5.85
CA ASP A 107 -0.58 7.11 -4.51
C ASP A 107 -1.91 6.86 -3.74
N SER A 108 -1.86 7.00 -2.41
CA SER A 108 -3.00 6.96 -1.51
C SER A 108 -4.17 7.89 -1.89
N MET A 109 -3.89 9.04 -2.52
CA MET A 109 -4.89 10.02 -2.92
C MET A 109 -5.74 9.51 -4.08
N ILE A 110 -5.10 8.95 -5.12
CA ILE A 110 -5.80 8.40 -6.30
C ILE A 110 -6.42 7.04 -6.02
N TYR A 111 -5.85 6.27 -5.09
CA TYR A 111 -6.50 5.07 -4.56
C TYR A 111 -7.82 5.37 -3.82
N GLY A 112 -7.95 6.58 -3.25
CA GLY A 112 -9.07 6.97 -2.39
C GLY A 112 -8.95 6.39 -0.99
N LEU A 113 -7.83 6.66 -0.32
CA LEU A 113 -7.61 6.26 1.06
C LEU A 113 -8.68 6.87 1.97
N GLY A 114 -9.41 6.02 2.71
CA GLY A 114 -10.43 6.50 3.66
C GLY A 114 -11.82 6.71 3.08
N VAL A 115 -12.01 6.54 1.76
CA VAL A 115 -13.31 6.74 1.11
C VAL A 115 -13.78 5.47 0.40
N GLU A 116 -15.09 5.32 0.18
CA GLU A 116 -15.65 4.19 -0.56
C GLU A 116 -15.34 4.30 -2.07
N GLU A 117 -15.58 3.23 -2.83
CA GLU A 117 -15.17 3.19 -4.25
C GLU A 117 -15.89 4.27 -5.07
N GLN A 118 -17.15 4.53 -4.74
CA GLN A 118 -17.97 5.55 -5.39
C GLN A 118 -17.49 6.99 -5.17
N ASP A 119 -16.61 7.20 -4.20
CA ASP A 119 -16.09 8.52 -3.85
C ASP A 119 -14.65 8.72 -4.40
N THR A 120 -14.17 7.79 -5.24
CA THR A 120 -12.83 7.87 -5.84
C THR A 120 -12.82 8.70 -7.13
N VAL A 121 -11.67 9.31 -7.45
CA VAL A 121 -11.46 10.02 -8.73
C VAL A 121 -11.79 9.13 -9.93
N ALA A 122 -11.41 7.85 -9.86
CA ALA A 122 -11.70 6.89 -10.93
C ALA A 122 -13.22 6.68 -11.10
N HIS A 123 -13.99 6.65 -10.01
CA HIS A 123 -15.43 6.52 -10.08
C HIS A 123 -16.07 7.76 -10.71
N PHE A 124 -15.70 8.96 -10.28
CA PHE A 124 -16.23 10.19 -10.88
C PHE A 124 -15.95 10.27 -12.39
N LEU A 125 -14.75 9.87 -12.84
CA LEU A 125 -14.44 9.78 -14.27
C LEU A 125 -15.35 8.81 -15.02
N ARG A 126 -15.72 7.67 -14.40
CA ARG A 126 -16.67 6.71 -14.98
C ARG A 126 -18.10 7.24 -14.98
N ALA A 127 -18.60 7.64 -13.82
CA ALA A 127 -20.00 7.95 -13.59
C ALA A 127 -20.41 9.30 -14.19
N GLU A 128 -19.57 10.33 -14.07
CA GLU A 128 -19.92 11.69 -14.49
C GLU A 128 -19.40 12.04 -15.88
N HIS A 129 -18.29 11.43 -16.29
CA HIS A 129 -17.63 11.75 -17.56
C HIS A 129 -17.67 10.61 -18.60
N GLY A 130 -18.26 9.46 -18.26
CA GLY A 130 -18.37 8.31 -19.17
C GLY A 130 -17.03 7.75 -19.62
N ARG A 131 -15.95 8.02 -18.88
CA ARG A 131 -14.60 7.54 -19.20
C ARG A 131 -14.38 6.19 -18.54
N ALA A 132 -13.91 5.21 -19.30
CA ALA A 132 -13.61 3.89 -18.77
C ALA A 132 -12.26 3.93 -17.99
N ALA A 133 -12.29 4.62 -16.84
CA ALA A 133 -11.14 4.89 -16.00
C ALA A 133 -10.82 3.67 -15.12
N TYR A 134 -9.55 3.28 -15.12
CA TYR A 134 -9.00 2.14 -14.40
C TYR A 134 -7.90 2.65 -13.47
N SER A 135 -8.13 2.61 -12.16
CA SER A 135 -7.13 3.05 -11.19
C SER A 135 -6.13 1.93 -10.92
N MET A 136 -4.85 2.20 -11.15
CA MET A 136 -3.74 1.36 -10.71
C MET A 136 -3.07 1.90 -9.44
N ALA A 137 -3.64 2.95 -8.84
CA ALA A 137 -3.08 3.63 -7.69
C ALA A 137 -3.07 2.76 -6.42
N ARG A 138 -2.04 2.94 -5.59
CA ARG A 138 -1.89 2.22 -4.31
C ARG A 138 -1.31 3.14 -3.24
N GLN A 139 -1.56 2.79 -1.98
CA GLN A 139 -1.15 3.61 -0.85
C GLN A 139 0.37 3.54 -0.67
N GLY A 140 0.99 4.71 -0.55
CA GLY A 140 2.44 4.83 -0.37
C GLY A 140 3.24 4.32 -1.56
N ASP A 141 2.65 4.30 -2.75
CA ASP A 141 3.42 4.18 -3.97
C ASP A 141 4.09 5.51 -4.24
N GLY A 142 5.37 5.46 -4.63
CA GLY A 142 6.03 6.56 -5.31
C GLY A 142 6.19 6.27 -6.80
N LEU A 143 6.84 7.19 -7.51
CA LEU A 143 7.03 7.11 -8.96
C LEU A 143 7.71 5.80 -9.43
N PHE A 144 8.55 5.20 -8.59
CA PHE A 144 9.18 3.92 -8.92
C PHE A 144 8.16 2.77 -8.97
N GLU A 145 7.37 2.61 -7.92
CA GLU A 145 6.32 1.59 -7.82
C GLU A 145 5.31 1.75 -8.96
N GLU A 146 4.87 2.98 -9.22
CA GLU A 146 3.96 3.31 -10.32
C GLU A 146 4.54 2.94 -11.68
N TYR A 147 5.83 3.21 -11.91
CA TYR A 147 6.52 2.79 -13.12
C TYR A 147 6.56 1.27 -13.26
N VAL A 148 6.87 0.53 -12.19
CA VAL A 148 6.86 -0.94 -12.22
C VAL A 148 5.48 -1.48 -12.55
N LEU A 149 4.43 -0.92 -11.94
CA LEU A 149 3.05 -1.28 -12.26
C LEU A 149 2.72 -1.00 -13.73
N ALA A 150 3.07 0.18 -14.24
CA ALA A 150 2.84 0.54 -15.62
C ALA A 150 3.53 -0.44 -16.59
N ARG A 151 4.78 -0.81 -16.29
CA ARG A 151 5.54 -1.80 -17.06
C ARG A 151 4.88 -3.18 -17.10
N LEU A 152 4.29 -3.61 -15.99
CA LEU A 152 3.61 -4.90 -15.88
C LEU A 152 2.28 -4.92 -16.63
N PHE A 153 1.47 -3.87 -16.45
CA PHE A 153 0.05 -3.95 -16.78
C PHE A 153 -0.37 -3.15 -18.03
N LEU A 154 0.31 -2.05 -18.39
CA LEU A 154 -0.03 -1.32 -19.62
C LEU A 154 -0.02 -2.19 -20.89
N PRO A 155 0.91 -3.16 -21.07
CA PRO A 155 0.86 -4.05 -22.23
C PRO A 155 -0.42 -4.87 -22.36
N ARG A 156 -1.13 -5.10 -21.25
CA ARG A 156 -2.38 -5.87 -21.22
C ARG A 156 -3.63 -4.99 -21.23
N LEU A 157 -3.51 -3.73 -20.78
CA LEU A 157 -4.61 -2.77 -20.69
C LEU A 157 -4.82 -1.98 -21.99
N SER A 158 -3.74 -1.68 -22.71
CA SER A 158 -3.74 -0.87 -23.94
C SER A 158 -4.59 0.42 -23.83
N PRO A 159 -4.35 1.27 -22.81
CA PRO A 159 -5.15 2.47 -22.63
C PRO A 159 -4.84 3.53 -23.68
N GLU A 160 -5.81 4.41 -23.93
CA GLU A 160 -5.63 5.63 -24.73
C GLU A 160 -4.91 6.71 -23.93
N TRP A 161 -5.19 6.78 -22.63
CA TRP A 161 -4.58 7.75 -21.72
C TRP A 161 -3.99 7.04 -20.50
N VAL A 162 -2.77 7.38 -20.16
CA VAL A 162 -2.15 7.10 -18.86
C VAL A 162 -2.01 8.43 -18.16
N VAL A 163 -2.69 8.59 -17.03
CA VAL A 163 -2.61 9.80 -16.20
C VAL A 163 -1.78 9.46 -14.98
N LEU A 164 -0.62 10.08 -14.87
CA LEU A 164 0.30 9.92 -13.75
C LEU A 164 0.17 11.14 -12.83
N PHE A 165 -0.32 10.90 -11.62
CA PHE A 165 -0.44 11.90 -10.59
C PHE A 165 0.83 11.91 -9.74
N VAL A 166 1.50 13.06 -9.68
CA VAL A 166 2.73 13.23 -8.90
C VAL A 166 2.42 14.12 -7.70
N PHE A 167 2.80 13.64 -6.52
CA PHE A 167 2.55 14.26 -5.22
C PHE A 167 3.86 14.62 -4.51
N LEU A 168 3.77 15.52 -3.54
CA LEU A 168 4.96 15.99 -2.82
C LEU A 168 5.64 14.88 -1.99
N ASN A 169 4.88 13.88 -1.51
CA ASN A 169 5.43 12.74 -0.78
C ASN A 169 6.32 11.85 -1.64
N ASP A 170 6.14 11.81 -2.96
CA ASP A 170 7.01 11.04 -3.86
C ASP A 170 8.47 11.50 -3.74
N PHE A 171 8.68 12.81 -3.59
CA PHE A 171 10.00 13.39 -3.41
C PHE A 171 10.59 13.11 -2.02
N ARG A 172 9.76 13.09 -0.97
CA ARG A 172 10.18 12.73 0.41
C ARG A 172 10.67 11.31 0.48
N GLU A 173 9.89 10.40 -0.11
CA GLU A 173 10.25 8.98 -0.14
C GLU A 173 11.50 8.75 -0.97
N ALA A 174 11.68 9.54 -2.04
CA ALA A 174 12.91 9.49 -2.81
C ALA A 174 14.15 9.93 -2.03
N GLU A 175 14.07 10.99 -1.23
CA GLU A 175 15.19 11.43 -0.39
C GLU A 175 15.56 10.35 0.65
N ALA A 176 14.56 9.82 1.35
CA ALA A 176 14.75 8.76 2.34
C ALA A 176 15.36 7.47 1.73
N ASN A 177 15.13 7.24 0.44
CA ASN A 177 15.59 6.06 -0.30
C ASN A 177 16.65 6.38 -1.35
N GLN A 178 17.34 7.52 -1.28
CA GLN A 178 18.23 8.00 -2.35
C GLN A 178 19.27 6.94 -2.76
N GLN A 179 19.92 6.28 -1.81
CA GLN A 179 20.90 5.22 -2.11
C GLN A 179 20.28 4.01 -2.82
N GLN A 180 19.03 3.69 -2.49
CA GLN A 180 18.30 2.62 -3.15
C GLN A 180 17.90 3.07 -4.56
N ILE A 181 17.42 4.30 -4.73
CA ILE A 181 17.08 4.88 -6.03
C ILE A 181 18.30 4.97 -6.94
N GLU A 182 19.47 5.36 -6.45
CA GLU A 182 20.69 5.44 -7.27
C GLU A 182 21.15 4.06 -7.75
N ARG A 183 21.14 3.06 -6.84
CA ARG A 183 21.43 1.66 -7.22
C ARG A 183 20.38 1.14 -8.20
N ALA A 184 19.14 1.46 -7.95
CA ALA A 184 18.02 0.99 -8.75
C ALA A 184 18.01 1.70 -10.13
N ALA A 185 18.26 3.01 -10.23
CA ALA A 185 18.32 3.76 -11.49
C ALA A 185 19.25 3.11 -12.53
N SER A 186 20.38 2.56 -12.08
CA SER A 186 21.34 1.86 -12.95
C SER A 186 20.91 0.43 -13.37
N GLN A 187 19.95 -0.18 -12.67
CA GLN A 187 19.54 -1.58 -12.85
C GLN A 187 18.04 -1.76 -13.14
N LEU A 188 17.19 -0.74 -13.04
CA LEU A 188 15.74 -0.90 -12.88
C LEU A 188 14.96 -1.09 -14.16
N ILE A 189 15.38 -0.41 -15.23
CA ILE A 189 14.61 -0.43 -16.49
C ILE A 189 14.72 -1.80 -17.15
N ASP A 190 15.90 -2.42 -17.07
CA ASP A 190 16.23 -3.68 -17.76
C ASP A 190 16.62 -4.83 -16.82
N GLY A 191 16.96 -4.55 -15.56
CA GLY A 191 17.36 -5.60 -14.59
C GLY A 191 16.19 -6.24 -13.85
N ILE A 192 14.95 -5.74 -14.01
CA ILE A 192 13.75 -6.44 -13.54
C ILE A 192 13.28 -7.39 -14.65
N ASP A 193 13.22 -8.69 -14.33
CA ASP A 193 12.49 -9.67 -15.13
C ASP A 193 10.98 -9.48 -14.93
N TYR A 194 10.39 -8.60 -15.75
CA TYR A 194 8.96 -8.28 -15.68
C TYR A 194 8.04 -9.49 -15.94
N PRO A 195 8.32 -10.37 -16.93
CA PRO A 195 7.57 -11.62 -17.07
C PRO A 195 7.58 -12.48 -15.81
N ALA A 196 8.74 -12.71 -15.19
CA ALA A 196 8.82 -13.49 -13.96
C ALA A 196 8.16 -12.78 -12.78
N LEU A 197 8.26 -11.44 -12.70
CA LEU A 197 7.57 -10.65 -11.68
C LEU A 197 6.06 -10.78 -11.82
N LEU A 198 5.53 -10.63 -13.04
CA LEU A 198 4.10 -10.76 -13.31
C LEU A 198 3.56 -12.12 -12.89
N ALA A 199 4.26 -13.20 -13.25
CA ALA A 199 3.88 -14.56 -12.84
C ALA A 199 3.82 -14.73 -11.31
N ARG A 200 4.73 -14.09 -10.56
CA ARG A 200 4.71 -14.12 -9.08
C ARG A 200 3.60 -13.26 -8.48
N VAL A 201 3.19 -12.19 -9.15
CA VAL A 201 2.06 -11.35 -8.73
C VAL A 201 0.73 -12.06 -8.97
N GLU A 202 0.59 -12.73 -10.10
CA GLU A 202 -0.61 -13.51 -10.45
C GLU A 202 -0.74 -14.80 -9.61
N HIS A 203 0.39 -15.41 -9.27
CA HIS A 203 0.46 -16.64 -8.50
C HIS A 203 1.34 -16.45 -7.27
N PRO A 204 0.87 -15.65 -6.28
CA PRO A 204 1.64 -15.38 -5.10
C PRO A 204 1.86 -16.67 -4.30
N PRO A 205 3.08 -16.92 -3.78
CA PRO A 205 3.33 -18.12 -3.01
C PRO A 205 2.54 -18.09 -1.69
N ASP A 206 1.55 -18.98 -1.55
CA ASP A 206 0.55 -19.05 -0.47
C ASP A 206 1.08 -19.50 0.91
N ALA A 207 2.36 -19.31 1.20
CA ALA A 207 2.94 -19.76 2.46
C ALA A 207 2.58 -18.85 3.64
N ILE A 208 1.42 -19.10 4.26
CA ILE A 208 1.04 -18.50 5.56
C ILE A 208 1.98 -19.05 6.64
N ARG A 209 2.77 -18.19 7.28
CA ARG A 209 3.66 -18.60 8.38
C ARG A 209 2.88 -18.76 9.69
N LEU A 210 3.46 -19.39 10.72
CA LEU A 210 2.80 -19.46 12.03
C LEU A 210 2.65 -18.06 12.67
N ARG A 211 3.70 -17.24 12.57
CA ARG A 211 3.70 -15.83 13.03
C ARG A 211 2.53 -15.04 12.45
N ASP A 212 2.21 -15.32 11.20
CA ASP A 212 1.18 -14.66 10.42
C ASP A 212 -0.23 -14.99 10.95
N ARG A 213 -0.45 -16.21 11.48
CA ARG A 213 -1.67 -16.59 12.19
C ARG A 213 -1.79 -15.89 13.54
N VAL A 214 -0.70 -15.71 14.28
CA VAL A 214 -0.75 -14.96 15.55
C VAL A 214 -1.13 -13.50 15.28
N LEU A 215 -0.57 -12.90 14.23
CA LEU A 215 -0.90 -11.54 13.80
C LEU A 215 -2.27 -11.41 13.13
N SER A 216 -3.08 -12.46 13.01
CA SER A 216 -4.51 -12.32 12.69
C SER A 216 -5.36 -11.93 13.91
N LEU A 217 -4.82 -12.07 15.13
CA LEU A 217 -5.45 -11.63 16.38
C LEU A 217 -5.23 -10.12 16.58
N ARG A 218 -6.32 -9.39 16.88
CA ARG A 218 -6.29 -7.95 17.17
C ARG A 218 -5.50 -7.66 18.44
N VAL A 219 -5.57 -8.53 19.46
CA VAL A 219 -4.79 -8.38 20.69
C VAL A 219 -3.28 -8.43 20.44
N ALA A 220 -2.82 -9.35 19.58
CA ALA A 220 -1.41 -9.43 19.23
C ALA A 220 -0.93 -8.17 18.47
N ARG A 221 -1.80 -7.61 17.62
CA ARG A 221 -1.53 -6.34 16.92
C ARG A 221 -1.48 -5.15 17.89
N LEU A 222 -2.39 -5.11 18.87
CA LEU A 222 -2.44 -4.07 19.89
C LEU A 222 -1.15 -4.07 20.71
N ALA A 223 -0.73 -5.23 21.22
CA ALA A 223 0.51 -5.37 21.98
C ALA A 223 1.73 -4.89 21.17
N ARG A 224 1.82 -5.28 19.88
CA ARG A 224 2.87 -4.80 18.98
C ARG A 224 2.82 -3.28 18.78
N GLY A 225 1.63 -2.70 18.59
CA GLY A 225 1.44 -1.26 18.41
C GLY A 225 1.91 -0.47 19.64
N ILE A 226 1.58 -0.95 20.85
CA ILE A 226 2.04 -0.34 22.11
C ILE A 226 3.58 -0.36 22.18
N VAL A 227 4.22 -1.51 21.91
CA VAL A 227 5.69 -1.61 21.90
C VAL A 227 6.33 -0.65 20.90
N GLN A 228 5.76 -0.51 19.70
CA GLN A 228 6.25 0.40 18.68
C GLN A 228 6.09 1.88 19.07
N MET A 229 5.02 2.23 19.77
CA MET A 229 4.79 3.59 20.24
C MET A 229 5.74 3.97 21.37
N VAL A 230 5.99 3.06 22.32
CA VAL A 230 6.96 3.28 23.40
C VAL A 230 8.37 3.49 22.85
N GLY A 231 8.69 2.94 21.68
CA GLY A 231 9.99 3.13 21.01
C GLY A 231 10.09 4.29 20.03
N ARG A 232 9.00 5.02 19.74
CA ARG A 232 9.01 6.15 18.81
C ARG A 232 8.92 7.47 19.58
N ASP A 233 10.07 8.01 19.97
CA ASP A 233 10.16 9.42 20.35
C ASP A 233 9.81 10.32 19.14
N SER A 234 9.13 11.41 19.46
CA SER A 234 8.43 12.35 18.58
C SER A 234 9.38 13.15 17.67
N ALA A 235 9.49 12.72 16.41
CA ALA A 235 10.00 13.53 15.31
C ALA A 235 9.02 13.40 14.14
N GLY A 236 8.52 14.51 13.58
CA GLY A 236 7.84 14.42 12.28
C GLY A 236 6.75 15.43 11.92
N ALA A 237 6.67 16.61 12.54
CA ALA A 237 5.72 17.64 12.09
C ALA A 237 6.36 18.82 11.32
N ASP A 238 7.63 19.15 11.54
CA ASP A 238 8.25 20.38 11.01
C ASP A 238 8.99 20.23 9.65
N GLU A 239 9.22 19.00 9.17
CA GLU A 239 10.09 18.75 8.00
C GLU A 239 9.44 19.07 6.64
N GLY A 240 8.11 19.06 6.54
CA GLY A 240 7.41 19.16 5.25
C GLY A 240 7.58 20.49 4.53
N ARG A 241 7.66 21.62 5.27
CA ARG A 241 7.76 22.96 4.66
C ARG A 241 9.18 23.33 4.23
N GLN A 242 10.21 22.78 4.89
CA GLN A 242 11.61 23.02 4.52
C GLN A 242 11.98 22.30 3.23
N LEU A 243 11.31 21.17 2.94
CA LEU A 243 11.56 20.35 1.77
C LEU A 243 11.20 21.05 0.44
N THR A 244 10.04 21.69 0.34
CA THR A 244 9.59 22.32 -0.92
C THR A 244 10.55 23.44 -1.36
N ALA A 245 11.09 24.21 -0.42
CA ALA A 245 12.09 25.23 -0.71
C ALA A 245 13.45 24.62 -1.11
N ALA A 246 13.86 23.52 -0.46
CA ALA A 246 15.10 22.82 -0.76
C ALA A 246 15.09 22.08 -2.12
N ILE A 247 13.93 21.58 -2.57
CA ILE A 247 13.79 20.86 -3.84
C ILE A 247 14.13 21.75 -5.05
N LEU A 248 13.85 23.06 -4.97
CA LEU A 248 14.02 23.97 -6.10
C LEU A 248 15.45 24.50 -6.28
N GLU A 249 16.31 24.38 -5.26
CA GLU A 249 17.60 25.10 -5.23
C GLU A 249 18.84 24.19 -5.12
N ASP A 250 18.70 22.88 -4.91
CA ASP A 250 19.82 22.04 -4.47
C ASP A 250 20.37 21.04 -5.52
N ALA A 251 21.69 21.09 -5.75
CA ALA A 251 22.43 20.13 -6.58
C ALA A 251 22.29 18.67 -6.13
N ARG A 252 21.92 18.43 -4.86
CA ARG A 252 21.61 17.10 -4.32
C ARG A 252 20.47 16.38 -5.06
N PHE A 253 19.58 17.10 -5.74
CA PHE A 253 18.46 16.51 -6.48
C PHE A 253 18.77 16.22 -7.96
N ALA A 254 19.95 16.56 -8.47
CA ALA A 254 20.30 16.29 -9.86
C ALA A 254 20.26 14.79 -10.21
N PRO A 255 20.79 13.86 -9.38
CA PRO A 255 20.67 12.42 -9.64
C PRO A 255 19.22 11.93 -9.62
N LEU A 256 18.41 12.43 -8.66
CA LEU A 256 16.99 12.07 -8.55
C LEU A 256 16.19 12.57 -9.76
N SER A 257 16.45 13.81 -10.19
CA SER A 257 15.82 14.42 -11.36
C SER A 257 16.19 13.66 -12.64
N ALA A 258 17.45 13.25 -12.78
CA ALA A 258 17.90 12.43 -13.90
C ALA A 258 17.19 11.06 -13.90
N TYR A 259 17.07 10.43 -12.73
CA TYR A 259 16.35 9.18 -12.57
C TYR A 259 14.87 9.28 -12.99
N TYR A 260 14.14 10.26 -12.46
CA TYR A 260 12.73 10.47 -12.81
C TYR A 260 12.56 10.84 -14.28
N ARG A 261 13.45 11.66 -14.84
CA ARG A 261 13.44 11.96 -16.27
C ARG A 261 13.54 10.68 -17.11
N THR A 262 14.40 9.73 -16.72
CA THR A 262 14.55 8.46 -17.41
C THR A 262 13.28 7.60 -17.30
N LEU A 263 12.69 7.47 -16.11
CA LEU A 263 11.44 6.72 -15.92
C LEU A 263 10.28 7.31 -16.74
N LEU A 264 10.11 8.64 -16.67
CA LEU A 264 9.05 9.35 -17.39
C LEU A 264 9.25 9.29 -18.90
N ALA A 265 10.48 9.43 -19.40
CA ALA A 265 10.79 9.31 -20.81
C ALA A 265 10.48 7.90 -21.35
N ASP A 266 10.85 6.86 -20.60
CA ASP A 266 10.55 5.47 -20.95
C ASP A 266 9.04 5.18 -20.90
N LEU A 267 8.35 5.63 -19.86
CA LEU A 267 6.90 5.49 -19.74
C LEU A 267 6.17 6.18 -20.89
N ALA A 268 6.55 7.43 -21.21
CA ALA A 268 5.98 8.19 -22.31
C ALA A 268 6.22 7.50 -23.66
N ARG A 269 7.44 6.97 -23.89
CA ARG A 269 7.76 6.17 -25.08
C ARG A 269 6.84 4.96 -25.20
N ARG A 270 6.66 4.20 -24.12
CA ARG A 270 5.81 2.99 -24.09
C ARG A 270 4.32 3.28 -24.32
N CYS A 271 3.83 4.40 -23.82
CA CYS A 271 2.47 4.87 -24.10
C CYS A 271 2.33 5.13 -25.61
N ARG A 272 3.25 5.89 -26.22
CA ARG A 272 3.23 6.21 -27.65
C ARG A 272 3.32 4.98 -28.55
N GLU A 273 4.16 4.00 -28.21
CA GLU A 273 4.26 2.72 -28.93
C GLU A 273 2.93 1.96 -28.99
N ARG A 274 2.03 2.22 -28.05
CA ARG A 274 0.69 1.63 -27.96
C ARG A 274 -0.40 2.57 -28.45
N ARG A 275 -0.04 3.69 -29.08
CA ARG A 275 -0.96 4.76 -29.52
C ARG A 275 -1.74 5.41 -28.37
N GLY A 276 -1.20 5.36 -27.16
CA GLY A 276 -1.72 6.08 -26.01
C GLY A 276 -0.88 7.31 -25.68
N GLU A 277 -1.42 8.17 -24.83
CA GLU A 277 -0.79 9.39 -24.35
C GLU A 277 -0.49 9.32 -22.85
N LEU A 278 0.62 9.93 -22.43
CA LEU A 278 0.94 10.13 -21.02
C LEU A 278 0.61 11.56 -20.63
N ALA A 279 -0.28 11.73 -19.67
CA ALA A 279 -0.57 13.01 -19.02
C ALA A 279 0.07 13.02 -17.63
N LEU A 280 0.76 14.11 -17.30
CA LEU A 280 1.32 14.35 -15.97
C LEU A 280 0.44 15.35 -15.24
N VAL A 281 0.00 15.00 -14.03
CA VAL A 281 -0.77 15.89 -13.16
C VAL A 281 0.03 16.11 -11.90
N LEU A 282 0.55 17.32 -11.72
CA LEU A 282 1.16 17.73 -10.46
C LEU A 282 0.04 18.14 -9.50
N VAL A 283 -0.08 17.46 -8.37
CA VAL A 283 -1.09 17.78 -7.36
C VAL A 283 -0.45 18.58 -6.25
N GLU A 284 -0.73 19.86 -6.23
CA GLU A 284 -0.40 20.74 -5.11
C GLU A 284 -1.53 20.63 -4.07
N VAL A 285 -1.21 20.10 -2.90
CA VAL A 285 -2.13 20.15 -1.76
C VAL A 285 -1.89 21.48 -1.04
N PRO A 286 -2.89 22.37 -0.99
CA PRO A 286 -2.76 23.69 -0.36
C PRO A 286 -2.51 23.63 1.16
#